data_AF-A0A941TPR1-F1
#
_entry.id   AF-A0A941TPR1-F1
#
_cell.length_a   1.000
_cell.length_b   1.000
_cell.length_c   1.000
_cell.angle_alpha   90.00
_cell.angle_beta   90.00
_cell.angle_gamma   90.00
#
_symmetry.space_group_name_H-M   'P 1'
#
loop_
_entity.id
_entity.type
_entity.pdbx_description
1 polymer ?
#
loop_
_entity_poly.entity_id
_entity_poly.type
_entity_poly.pdbx_seq_one_letter_code
_entity_poly.pdbx_strand_id
1 'polypeptide(L)' 'MHNFLFRCPTTGLMVQGTVERIDPETSFVAQECPACGGIHLVDPRTGERPGEASKDQADDEM' A
#
# COMPACT_ATOMS: atom_id res chain seq x y z
N MET A 1 13.80 -0.66 10.67
CA MET A 1 12.40 -0.22 10.85
C MET A 1 12.18 1.06 10.07
N HIS A 2 11.47 0.95 8.96
CA HIS A 2 10.96 2.05 8.16
C HIS A 2 9.48 2.22 8.47
N ASN A 3 9.07 3.46 8.76
CA ASN A 3 7.68 3.80 8.92
C ASN A 3 7.21 4.47 7.62
N PHE A 4 6.00 4.12 7.19
CA PHE A 4 5.37 4.70 6.01
C PHE A 4 3.88 4.88 6.27
N LEU A 5 3.24 5.73 5.49
CA LEU A 5 1.81 5.98 5.58
C LEU A 5 1.13 5.33 4.37
N PHE A 6 0.01 4.65 4.62
CA PHE A 6 -0.84 4.12 3.57
C PHE A 6 -2.30 4.38 3.89
N ARG A 7 -3.16 4.41 2.87
CA ARG A 7 -4.59 4.61 3.05
C ARG A 7 -5.31 3.27 3.14
N CYS A 8 -6.06 3.05 4.21
CA CYS A 8 -6.89 1.86 4.32
C CYS A 8 -8.07 1.93 3.34
N PRO A 9 -8.27 0.95 2.45
CA PRO A 9 -9.41 0.94 1.53
C PRO A 9 -10.75 0.74 2.23
N THR A 10 -10.74 0.04 3.36
CA THR A 10 -11.97 -0.32 4.07
C THR A 10 -12.53 0.86 4.84
N THR A 11 -11.67 1.61 5.55
CA THR A 11 -12.08 2.72 6.42
C THR A 11 -11.80 4.09 5.82
N GLY A 12 -10.96 4.18 4.78
CA GLY A 12 -10.52 5.44 4.18
C GLY A 12 -9.52 6.24 5.02
N LEU A 13 -9.16 5.75 6.21
CA LEU A 13 -8.23 6.40 7.13
C LEU A 13 -6.77 6.23 6.68
N MET A 14 -5.93 7.23 6.98
CA MET A 14 -4.49 7.09 6.86
C MET A 14 -3.96 6.31 8.06
N VAL A 15 -3.19 5.27 7.76
CA VAL A 15 -2.65 4.33 8.73
C VAL A 15 -1.14 4.29 8.56
N GLN A 16 -0.43 4.30 9.68
CA GLN A 16 1.02 4.16 9.68
C GLN A 16 1.39 2.68 9.71
N GLY A 17 2.07 2.24 8.66
CA GLY A 17 2.72 0.94 8.59
C GLY A 17 4.17 1.02 9.07
N THR A 18 4.68 -0.09 9.59
CA THR A 18 6.09 -0.23 9.96
C THR A 18 6.61 -1.51 9.34
N VAL A 19 7.69 -1.41 8.58
CA VAL A 19 8.37 -2.56 7.99
C VAL A 19 9.80 -2.64 8.52
N GLU A 20 10.29 -3.85 8.79
CA GLU A 20 11.65 -4.01 9.34
C GLU A 20 12.73 -3.67 8.30
N ARG A 21 12.57 -4.19 7.08
CA ARG A 21 13.44 -3.96 5.93
C ARG A 21 12.62 -3.75 4.66
N ILE A 22 13.09 -2.82 3.84
CA ILE A 22 12.59 -2.63 2.48
C ILE A 22 13.53 -3.42 1.58
N ASP A 23 13.14 -4.62 1.20
CA ASP A 23 13.87 -5.40 0.21
C ASP A 23 13.58 -4.84 -1.19
N PRO A 24 14.61 -4.50 -1.99
CA PRO A 24 14.42 -3.92 -3.31
C PRO A 24 13.68 -4.86 -4.29
N GLU A 25 13.72 -6.16 -4.04
CA GLU A 25 12.99 -7.19 -4.80
C GLU A 25 11.53 -7.34 -4.33
N THR A 26 11.20 -6.90 -3.11
CA THR A 26 9.86 -7.00 -2.55
C THR A 26 9.07 -5.72 -2.84
N SER A 27 8.18 -5.78 -3.82
CA SER A 27 7.38 -4.60 -4.20
C SER A 27 6.21 -4.34 -3.25
N PHE A 28 5.65 -5.37 -2.61
CA PHE A 28 4.52 -5.21 -1.69
C PHE A 28 4.77 -5.98 -0.40
N VAL A 29 4.55 -5.33 0.73
CA VAL A 29 4.63 -5.94 2.05
C VAL A 29 3.24 -6.03 2.67
N ALA A 30 2.97 -7.14 3.35
CA ALA A 30 1.73 -7.34 4.06
C ALA A 30 1.79 -6.56 5.38
N GLN A 31 0.95 -5.52 5.52
CA GLN A 31 0.78 -4.77 6.76
C GLN A 31 -0.56 -4.98 7.41
N GLU A 32 -0.51 -5.27 8.71
CA GLU A 32 -1.67 -5.23 9.58
C GLU A 32 -2.16 -3.78 9.71
N CYS A 33 -3.43 -3.59 9.41
CA CYS A 33 -4.08 -2.30 9.45
C CYS A 33 -4.84 -2.15 10.77
N PRO A 34 -4.33 -1.36 11.75
CA PRO A 34 -5.03 -1.13 13.01
C PRO A 34 -6.39 -0.44 12.85
N ALA A 35 -6.66 0.19 11.69
CA ALA A 35 -7.95 0.85 11.45
C ALA A 35 -9.09 -0.13 11.13
N CYS A 36 -8.81 -1.22 10.40
CA CYS A 36 -9.83 -2.20 10.01
C CYS A 36 -9.61 -3.58 10.63
N GLY A 37 -8.44 -3.83 11.23
CA GLY A 37 -8.02 -5.14 11.74
C GLY A 37 -7.65 -6.16 10.66
N GLY A 38 -7.57 -5.75 9.40
CA GLY A 38 -7.20 -6.60 8.27
C GLY A 38 -5.73 -6.48 7.88
N ILE A 39 -5.27 -7.37 7.00
CA ILE A 39 -3.93 -7.31 6.40
C ILE A 39 -4.06 -6.70 5.00
N HIS A 40 -3.26 -5.67 4.70
CA HIS A 40 -3.21 -5.00 3.41
C HIS A 40 -1.80 -5.10 2.81
N LEU A 41 -1.73 -5.46 1.53
CA LEU A 41 -0.50 -5.39 0.76
C LEU A 41 -0.28 -3.94 0.32
N VAL A 42 0.88 -3.39 0.66
CA VAL A 42 1.24 -1.99 0.40
C VAL A 42 2.71 -1.92 0.04
N ASP A 43 3.07 -1.05 -0.90
CA ASP A 43 4.46 -0.76 -1.22
C ASP A 43 4.98 0.21 -0.14
N PRO A 44 5.99 -0.16 0.66
CA PRO A 44 6.50 0.70 1.72
C PRO A 44 7.30 1.90 1.18
N ARG A 45 7.63 1.92 -0.12
CA ARG A 45 8.39 3.00 -0.79
C ARG A 45 7.45 4.11 -1.27
N THR A 46 6.28 3.74 -1.79
CA THR A 46 5.32 4.71 -2.35
C THR A 46 4.06 4.85 -1.50
N GLY A 47 3.76 3.89 -0.63
CA GLY A 47 2.50 3.81 0.13
C GLY A 47 1.31 3.31 -0.70
N GLU A 48 1.55 2.88 -1.95
CA GLU A 48 0.52 2.44 -2.89
C GLU A 48 0.16 0.96 -2.72
N ARG A 49 -1.05 0.59 -3.12
CA ARG A 49 -1.52 -0.80 -3.05
C ARG A 49 -1.41 -1.49 -4.42
N PRO A 50 -1.27 -2.83 -4.44
CA PRO A 50 -1.31 -3.57 -5.69
C PRO A 50 -2.67 -3.37 -6.35
N GLY A 51 -2.67 -2.77 -7.54
CA GLY A 51 -3.88 -2.42 -8.30
C GLY A 51 -4.17 -0.92 -8.41
N GLU A 52 -3.48 -0.05 -7.68
CA GLU A 52 -3.49 1.41 -7.96
C GLU A 52 -2.54 1.74 -9.13
N ALA A 53 -1.39 1.06 -9.22
CA ALA A 53 -0.36 1.28 -10.23
C ALA A 53 -0.75 0.96 -11.70
N SER A 54 -2.00 0.59 -12.00
CA SER A 54 -2.41 0.13 -13.34
C SER A 54 -3.66 0.78 -13.89
N LYS A 55 -4.17 1.85 -13.28
CA LYS A 55 -5.44 2.47 -13.71
C LYS A 55 -5.31 3.79 -14.48
N ASP A 56 -4.09 4.33 -14.60
CA ASP A 56 -3.82 5.54 -15.38
C ASP A 56 -3.47 5.29 -16.86
N GLN A 57 -3.60 4.05 -17.36
CA GLN A 57 -3.32 3.70 -18.77
C GLN A 57 -4.33 2.68 -19.32
N ALA A 58 -5.62 2.99 -19.33
CA ALA A 58 -6.62 2.26 -20.14
C ALA A 58 -7.95 3.04 -20.24
N ASP A 59 -7.93 4.30 -20.68
CA ASP A 59 -9.10 4.95 -21.28
C ASP A 59 -8.64 6.18 -22.09
N ASP A 60 -7.84 5.95 -23.12
CA ASP A 60 -7.72 6.91 -24.23
C ASP A 60 -7.56 6.08 -25.50
N GLU A 61 -8.67 5.88 -26.20
CA GLU A 61 -8.82 6.03 -27.66
C GLU A 61 -10.12 5.33 -28.11
N MET A 62 -11.13 6.16 -28.41
CA MET A 62 -12.32 5.84 -29.22
C MET A 62 -12.03 6.09 -30.70
#